data_AF-A0A2Z6PFA9-F1
#
_entry.id   AF-A0A2Z6PFA9-F1
#
_cell.length_a   1.000
_cell.length_b   1.000
_cell.length_c   1.000
_cell.angle_alpha   90.00
_cell.angle_beta   90.00
_cell.angle_gamma   90.00
#
_symmetry.space_group_name_H-M   'P 1'
#
loop_
_entity.id
_entity.type
_entity.pdbx_description
1 polymer ?
#
loop_
_entity_poly.entity_id
_entity_poly.type
_entity_poly.pdbx_seq_one_letter_code
_entity_poly.pdbx_strand_id
1 'polypeptide(L)'
;MVYLSQVFDETLRHTSIFSLFREATTDVNINGYFIPKGWKVLVWLSAMHMAPDHYSNPEEYNPSRWDVGGFVQEETWPDMK
;
A
#
# COMPACT_ATOMS: atom_id res chain seq x y z
N MET A 1 16.34 11.93 13.70
CA MET A 1 15.64 11.49 14.94
C MET A 1 14.72 10.35 14.56
N VAL A 2 15.01 9.12 14.97
CA VAL A 2 14.29 7.92 14.49
C VAL A 2 12.81 7.95 14.86
N TYR A 3 12.47 8.27 16.11
CA TYR A 3 11.07 8.34 16.53
C TYR A 3 10.26 9.41 15.79
N LEU A 4 10.88 10.54 15.44
CA LEU A 4 10.20 11.61 14.71
C LEU A 4 9.78 11.15 13.30
N SER A 5 10.65 10.43 12.57
CA SER A 5 10.27 9.89 11.26
C SER A 5 9.14 8.87 11.36
N GLN A 6 9.16 8.01 12.38
CA GLN A 6 8.10 7.04 12.62
C GLN A 6 6.74 7.69 12.87
N VAL A 7 6.72 8.80 13.61
CA VAL A 7 5.52 9.61 13.82
C VAL A 7 5.02 10.20 12.51
N PHE A 8 5.91 10.70 11.65
CA PHE A 8 5.52 11.19 10.31
C PHE A 8 4.94 10.08 9.44
N ASP A 9 5.58 8.92 9.38
CA ASP A 9 5.16 7.78 8.57
C ASP A 9 3.79 7.26 9.02
N GLU A 10 3.57 7.09 10.33
CA GLU A 10 2.29 6.64 10.86
C GLU A 10 1.18 7.69 10.66
N THR A 11 1.52 8.98 10.75
CA THR A 11 0.57 10.05 10.45
C THR A 11 0.15 10.01 8.99
N LEU A 12 1.11 9.89 8.06
CA LEU A 12 0.81 9.77 6.63
C LEU A 12 -0.04 8.53 6.34
N ARG A 13 0.24 7.38 6.97
CA ARG A 13 -0.59 6.17 6.80
C ARG A 13 -2.04 6.43 7.19
N HIS A 14 -2.27 7.03 8.36
CA HIS A 14 -3.60 7.22 8.95
C HIS A 14 -4.42 8.34 8.30
N THR A 15 -3.77 9.41 7.83
CA THR A 15 -4.45 10.57 7.26
C THR A 15 -4.47 10.57 5.72
N SER A 16 -3.75 9.65 5.07
CA SER A 16 -3.67 9.64 3.62
C SER A 16 -5.03 9.32 3.01
N ILE A 17 -5.60 10.31 2.33
CA ILE A 17 -6.75 10.19 1.43
C ILE A 17 -6.29 10.05 -0.04
N PHE A 18 -5.05 9.62 -0.25
CA PHE A 18 -4.44 9.61 -1.57
C PHE A 18 -4.99 8.45 -2.42
N SER A 19 -5.31 8.76 -3.67
CA SER A 19 -5.74 7.78 -4.66
C SER A 19 -4.98 7.98 -5.96
N LEU A 20 -4.65 6.86 -6.62
CA LEU A 20 -3.97 6.87 -7.91
C LEU A 20 -4.91 6.42 -9.01
N PHE A 21 -4.90 7.14 -10.13
CA PHE A 21 -5.60 6.70 -11.33
C PHE A 21 -4.62 5.99 -12.26
N ARG A 22 -5.09 4.88 -12.84
CA ARG A 22 -4.39 4.11 -13.88
C ARG A 22 -5.36 3.81 -15.01
N GLU A 23 -4.82 3.59 -16.19
CA GLU A 23 -5.58 3.10 -17.34
C GLU A 23 -4.91 1.83 -17.86
N ALA A 24 -5.72 0.80 -18.10
CA ALA A 24 -5.24 -0.44 -18.69
C ALA A 24 -4.87 -0.22 -20.16
N THR A 25 -3.59 -0.21 -20.49
CA THR A 25 -3.11 -0.03 -21.88
C THR A 25 -3.27 -1.29 -22.74
N THR A 26 -3.46 -2.44 -22.08
CA THR A 26 -3.69 -3.77 -22.64
C THR A 26 -4.67 -4.52 -21.75
N ASP A 27 -5.24 -5.61 -22.25
CA ASP A 27 -6.04 -6.52 -21.44
C ASP A 27 -5.12 -7.20 -20.41
N VAL A 28 -5.46 -7.11 -19.12
CA VAL A 28 -4.64 -7.67 -18.03
C VAL A 28 -5.47 -8.55 -17.11
N ASN A 29 -4.84 -9.60 -16.57
CA ASN A 29 -5.42 -10.42 -15.51
C ASN A 29 -4.59 -10.25 -14.24
N ILE A 30 -5.20 -9.74 -13.18
CA ILE A 30 -4.53 -9.46 -11.90
C ILE A 30 -5.32 -10.18 -10.80
N ASN A 31 -4.66 -11.08 -10.06
CA ASN A 31 -5.27 -11.84 -8.96
C ASN A 31 -6.60 -12.52 -9.33
N GLY A 32 -6.72 -13.01 -10.58
CA GLY A 32 -7.93 -13.66 -11.10
C GLY A 32 -9.00 -12.70 -11.64
N TYR A 33 -8.78 -11.39 -11.57
CA TYR A 33 -9.66 -10.38 -12.14
C TYR A 33 -9.19 -9.97 -13.54
N PHE A 34 -10.10 -10.04 -14.51
CA PHE A 34 -9.86 -9.56 -15.87
C PHE A 34 -10.22 -8.07 -16.01
N ILE A 35 -9.25 -7.26 -16.44
CA ILE A 35 -9.39 -5.82 -16.67
C ILE A 35 -9.15 -5.56 -18.16
N PRO A 36 -10.18 -5.16 -18.92
CA PRO A 36 -10.04 -4.86 -20.34
C PRO A 36 -9.22 -3.59 -20.61
N LYS A 37 -8.58 -3.56 -21.77
CA LYS A 37 -7.92 -2.38 -22.32
C LYS A 37 -8.86 -1.17 -22.35
N GLY A 38 -8.35 -0.02 -21.95
CA GLY A 38 -9.06 1.26 -21.87
C GLY A 38 -9.83 1.48 -20.57
N TRP A 39 -9.90 0.50 -19.67
CA TRP A 39 -10.52 0.68 -18.36
C TRP A 39 -9.67 1.57 -17.46
N LYS A 40 -10.34 2.50 -16.77
CA LYS A 40 -9.73 3.33 -15.74
C LYS A 40 -9.88 2.66 -14.39
N VAL A 41 -8.78 2.50 -13.69
CA VAL A 41 -8.69 1.86 -12.39
C VAL A 41 -8.33 2.93 -11.36
N LEU A 42 -9.13 3.01 -10.30
CA LEU A 42 -8.82 3.80 -9.12
C LEU A 42 -8.14 2.88 -8.10
N VAL A 43 -6.89 3.19 -7.76
CA VAL A 43 -6.18 2.54 -6.67
C VAL A 43 -6.39 3.37 -5.41
N TRP A 44 -7.16 2.81 -4.48
CA TRP A 44 -7.47 3.44 -3.21
C TRP A 44 -6.40 3.09 -2.17
N LEU A 45 -5.37 3.92 -2.00
CA LEU A 45 -4.25 3.61 -1.10
C LEU A 45 -4.67 3.57 0.37
N SER A 46 -5.63 4.41 0.79
CA SER A 46 -6.10 4.42 2.18
C SER A 46 -6.68 3.07 2.61
N ALA A 47 -7.29 2.31 1.70
CA ALA A 47 -7.83 1.00 1.99
C ALA A 47 -6.70 0.00 2.27
N MET A 48 -5.60 0.08 1.53
CA MET A 48 -4.41 -0.74 1.78
C MET A 48 -3.73 -0.36 3.10
N HIS A 49 -3.67 0.93 3.42
CA HIS A 49 -3.13 1.42 4.70
C HIS A 49 -3.95 0.93 5.91
N MET A 50 -5.25 0.69 5.73
CA MET A 50 -6.15 0.19 6.77
C MET A 50 -6.35 -1.33 6.71
N ALA A 51 -5.69 -2.03 5.78
CA ALA A 51 -5.86 -3.47 5.64
C ALA A 51 -5.11 -4.22 6.75
N PRO A 52 -5.79 -5.11 7.50
CA PRO A 52 -5.16 -5.89 8.57
C PRO A 52 -4.13 -6.89 8.05
N ASP A 53 -4.23 -7.27 6.76
CA ASP A 53 -3.26 -8.13 6.08
C ASP A 53 -1.87 -7.50 5.96
N HIS A 54 -1.80 -6.16 6.00
CA HIS A 54 -0.55 -5.39 5.93
C HIS A 54 -0.15 -4.76 7.26
N TYR A 55 -1.13 -4.36 8.09
CA TYR A 55 -0.89 -3.66 9.35
C TYR A 55 -1.70 -4.27 10.49
N SER A 56 -1.03 -4.83 11.49
CA SER A 56 -1.71 -5.26 12.73
C SER A 56 -2.35 -4.07 13.44
N ASN A 57 -3.60 -4.24 13.90
CA ASN A 57 -4.43 -3.20 14.50
C ASN A 57 -4.39 -1.89 13.68
N PRO A 58 -4.88 -1.87 12.44
CA PRO A 58 -4.65 -0.76 11.51
C PRO A 58 -5.32 0.55 11.95
N GLU A 59 -6.37 0.47 12.76
CA GLU A 59 -7.09 1.60 13.36
C GLU A 59 -6.34 2.22 14.55
N GLU A 60 -5.36 1.51 15.12
CA GLU A 60 -4.53 2.03 16.21
C GLU A 60 -3.39 2.87 15.64
N TYR A 61 -3.28 4.11 16.13
CA TYR A 61 -2.15 4.98 15.83
C TYR A 61 -0.94 4.54 16.66
N ASN A 62 0.03 3.89 16.02
CA ASN A 62 1.21 3.34 16.70
C ASN A 62 2.49 3.64 15.91
N PRO A 63 3.23 4.73 16.25
CA PRO A 63 4.51 5.06 15.61
C PRO A 63 5.56 3.95 15.73
N SER A 64 5.57 3.18 16.82
CA SER A 64 6.52 2.08 17.02
C SER A 64 6.33 0.91 16.06
N ARG A 65 5.27 0.89 15.24
CA ARG A 65 5.13 -0.12 14.18
C ARG A 65 6.27 -0.10 13.16
N TRP A 66 6.95 1.04 13.04
CA TRP A 66 8.06 1.28 12.13
C TRP A 66 9.42 1.03 12.80
N ASP A 67 9.47 0.36 13.94
CA ASP A 67 10.73 -0.08 14.54
C ASP A 67 11.44 -1.09 13.63
N VAL A 68 12.76 -0.96 13.52
CA VAL A 68 13.59 -1.73 12.60
C VAL A 68 13.48 -3.22 12.94
N GLY A 69 12.83 -3.98 12.06
CA GLY A 69 12.47 -5.39 12.27
C GLY A 69 10.97 -5.70 12.07
N GLY A 70 10.12 -4.67 11.93
CA GLY A 70 8.67 -4.82 11.77
C GLY A 70 8.24 -5.44 10.45
N PHE A 71 8.47 -4.77 9.31
CA PHE A 71 8.02 -5.29 8.00
C PHE A 71 8.90 -4.70 6.89
N VAL A 72 9.90 -5.47 6.46
CA VAL A 72 10.28 -5.50 5.05
C VAL A 72 9.78 -6.85 4.57
N GLN A 73 8.58 -6.90 3.99
CA GLN A 73 8.35 -7.98 3.02
C GLN A 73 9.33 -7.67 1.90
N GLU A 74 10.38 -8.47 1.80
CA GLU A 74 11.22 -8.51 0.62
C GLU A 74 10.31 -8.98 -0.52
N GLU A 75 9.64 -8.05 -1.19
CA GLU A 75 8.94 -8.33 -2.43
C GLU A 75 10.02 -8.64 -3.46
N THR A 76 10.42 -9.91 -3.50
CA THR A 76 11.19 -10.47 -4.60
C THR A 76 10.28 -10.46 -5.81
N TRP A 77 10.32 -9.38 -6.56
CA TRP A 77 9.77 -9.34 -7.90
C TRP A 77 10.47 -10.43 -8.70
N PRO A 78 9.77 -11.47 -9.19
CA PRO A 78 10.39 -12.38 -10.12
C PRO A 78 10.64 -11.59 -11.40
N ASP A 79 11.92 -11.28 -11.63
CA ASP A 79 12.52 -10.74 -12.86
C ASP A 79 11.51 -10.27 -13.91
N MET A 80 11.14 -8.98 -13.87
CA MET A 80 10.64 -8.31 -15.07
C MET A 80 11.81 -8.14 -16.04
N LYS A 81 11.97 -9.12 -16.92
CA LYS A 81 12.53 -8.90 -18.26
C LYS A 81 11.46 -8.34 -19.18
#